data_AF-A0A179D4C7-F1
#
_entry.id   AF-A0A179D4C7-F1
#
_cell.length_a   1.000
_cell.length_b   1.000
_cell.length_c   1.000
_cell.angle_alpha   90.00
_cell.angle_beta   90.00
_cell.angle_gamma   90.00
#
_symmetry.space_group_name_H-M   'P 1'
#
loop_
_entity.id
_entity.type
_entity.pdbx_description
1 polymer ?
#
loop_
_entity_poly.entity_id
_entity_poly.type
_entity_poly.pdbx_seq_one_letter_code
_entity_poly.pdbx_strand_id
1 'polypeptide(L)'
;MEEGNAEEFEAEEAREGVSPKVLRCTVEVGVESEAFIGGVDLSVEYPQDRVEFDAGFGVRLAGDYPQTMLGFNDLGRKVKVGVMNASGLPSNGASLVKMVFRLKGEGDSVLSASDFQVHSSCFDLDGRSVGCRPHLIVSECN
;
A
#
# COMPACT_ATOMS: atom_id res chain seq x y z
N MET A 1 -21.64 -35.14 58.30
CA MET A 1 -20.80 -35.89 57.34
C MET A 1 -21.48 -35.74 56.01
N GLU A 2 -21.10 -34.71 55.26
CA GLU A 2 -21.42 -34.56 53.84
C GLU A 2 -20.15 -33.99 53.21
N GLU A 3 -19.49 -34.82 52.42
CA GLU A 3 -18.34 -34.50 51.60
C GLU A 3 -18.87 -33.83 50.31
N GLY A 4 -18.43 -32.61 50.04
CA GLY A 4 -18.77 -31.87 48.82
C GLY A 4 -17.52 -31.66 48.00
N ASN A 5 -17.47 -32.35 46.85
CA ASN A 5 -16.41 -32.42 45.86
C ASN A 5 -15.67 -31.11 45.61
N ALA A 6 -14.33 -31.21 45.61
CA ALA A 6 -13.47 -30.29 44.89
C ALA A 6 -13.70 -30.49 43.39
N GLU A 7 -14.32 -29.51 42.73
CA GLU A 7 -14.30 -29.42 41.28
C GLU A 7 -12.89 -29.02 40.85
N GLU A 8 -12.15 -29.98 40.29
CA GLU A 8 -10.94 -29.75 39.53
C GLU A 8 -11.29 -28.89 38.29
N PHE A 9 -10.86 -27.64 38.32
CA PHE A 9 -10.85 -26.77 37.16
C PHE A 9 -9.69 -27.23 36.26
N GLU A 10 -9.99 -28.11 35.31
CA GLU A 10 -9.05 -28.39 34.22
C GLU A 10 -8.88 -27.09 33.42
N ALA A 11 -7.70 -26.49 33.54
CA ALA A 11 -7.28 -25.42 32.66
C ALA A 11 -7.16 -25.99 31.25
N GLU A 12 -8.16 -25.72 30.43
CA GLU A 12 -8.15 -25.97 28.99
C GLU A 12 -6.94 -25.22 28.42
N GLU A 13 -5.86 -25.96 28.13
CA GLU A 13 -4.69 -25.45 27.45
C GLU A 13 -5.15 -24.83 26.14
N ALA A 14 -5.13 -23.50 26.09
CA ALA A 14 -5.21 -22.75 24.85
C ALA A 14 -4.10 -23.26 23.94
N ARG A 15 -4.44 -24.18 23.02
CA ARG A 15 -3.58 -24.52 21.90
C ARG A 15 -3.18 -23.19 21.26
N GLU A 16 -1.90 -22.85 21.34
CA GLU A 16 -1.32 -21.73 20.60
C GLU A 16 -1.69 -21.93 19.13
N GLY A 17 -2.78 -21.28 18.72
CA GLY A 17 -3.19 -21.20 17.35
C GLY A 17 -2.08 -20.46 16.64
N VAL A 18 -1.29 -21.19 15.86
CA VAL A 18 -0.44 -20.61 14.83
C VAL A 18 -1.39 -19.83 13.93
N SER A 19 -1.52 -18.54 14.18
CA SER A 19 -2.27 -17.64 13.30
C SER A 19 -1.58 -17.76 11.95
N PRO A 20 -2.28 -18.16 10.87
CA PRO A 20 -1.66 -18.27 9.56
C PRO A 20 -1.01 -16.93 9.24
N LYS A 21 0.32 -16.94 9.00
CA LYS A 21 1.03 -15.73 8.60
C LYS A 21 0.45 -15.29 7.26
N VAL A 22 -0.31 -14.20 7.28
CA VAL A 22 -0.85 -13.60 6.07
C VAL A 22 0.32 -12.97 5.32
N LEU A 23 0.70 -13.58 4.20
CA LEU A 23 1.81 -13.08 3.40
C LEU A 23 1.39 -11.76 2.71
N ARG A 24 2.20 -10.71 2.82
CA ARG A 24 1.92 -9.37 2.31
C ARG A 24 3.09 -8.79 1.53
N CYS A 25 2.77 -8.14 0.43
CA CYS A 25 3.69 -7.36 -0.38
C CYS A 25 3.41 -5.86 -0.25
N THR A 26 4.43 -5.05 0.05
CA THR A 26 4.32 -3.60 0.06
C THR A 26 5.00 -3.00 -1.16
N VAL A 27 4.25 -2.18 -1.88
CA VAL A 27 4.69 -1.46 -3.08
C VAL A 27 4.65 0.03 -2.80
N GLU A 28 5.80 0.67 -2.88
CA GLU A 28 5.93 2.13 -2.79
C GLU A 28 6.00 2.73 -4.19
N VAL A 29 5.19 3.76 -4.43
CA VAL A 29 5.07 4.42 -5.73
C VAL A 29 5.32 5.91 -5.56
N GLY A 30 6.16 6.44 -6.44
CA GLY A 30 6.45 7.85 -6.58
C GLY A 30 6.52 8.27 -8.04
N VAL A 31 6.89 9.52 -8.26
CA VAL A 31 7.15 10.08 -9.58
C VAL A 31 8.44 10.90 -9.56
N GLU A 32 9.03 11.06 -10.73
CA GLU A 32 10.16 11.93 -11.00
C GLU A 32 9.70 13.02 -11.99
N SER A 33 9.92 14.30 -11.66
CA SER A 33 9.48 15.44 -12.46
C SER A 33 10.51 16.57 -12.40
N GLU A 34 10.70 17.26 -13.52
CA GLU A 34 11.51 18.49 -13.58
C GLU A 34 10.71 19.74 -13.13
N ALA A 35 9.38 19.62 -13.06
CA ALA A 35 8.46 20.68 -12.61
C ALA A 35 7.91 20.40 -11.20
N PHE A 36 7.49 21.46 -10.51
CA PHE A 36 6.82 21.32 -9.22
C PHE A 36 5.41 20.75 -9.38
N ILE A 37 5.12 19.71 -8.60
CA ILE A 37 3.87 18.96 -8.70
C ILE A 37 2.88 19.46 -7.63
N GLY A 38 1.70 19.90 -8.08
CA GLY A 38 0.53 20.20 -7.26
C GLY A 38 -0.38 18.98 -7.04
N GLY A 39 -0.41 18.03 -7.98
CA GLY A 39 -1.11 16.76 -7.81
C GLY A 39 -0.70 15.68 -8.81
N VAL A 40 -1.04 14.43 -8.49
CA VAL A 40 -0.76 13.25 -9.30
C VAL A 40 -1.97 12.32 -9.31
N ASP A 41 -2.41 11.91 -10.49
CA ASP A 41 -3.30 10.75 -10.68
C ASP A 41 -2.42 9.54 -10.98
N LEU A 42 -2.42 8.55 -10.08
CA LEU A 42 -1.67 7.31 -10.20
C LEU A 42 -2.62 6.14 -10.42
N SER A 43 -2.16 5.19 -11.23
CA SER A 43 -2.80 3.88 -11.28
C SER A 43 -1.78 2.76 -11.33
N VAL A 44 -1.99 1.75 -10.50
CA VAL A 44 -1.11 0.59 -10.37
C VAL A 44 -1.91 -0.65 -10.77
N GLU A 45 -1.52 -1.29 -11.87
CA GLU A 45 -2.01 -2.61 -12.26
C GLU A 45 -1.16 -3.68 -11.57
N TYR A 46 -1.80 -4.76 -11.14
CA TYR A 46 -1.17 -5.81 -10.34
C TYR A 46 -1.66 -7.20 -10.78
N PRO A 47 -0.90 -8.29 -10.52
CA PRO A 47 -1.27 -9.63 -10.93
C PRO A 47 -2.39 -10.18 -10.04
N GLN A 48 -3.64 -9.87 -10.39
CA GLN A 48 -4.83 -10.20 -9.59
C GLN A 48 -5.02 -11.71 -9.33
N ASP A 49 -4.39 -12.58 -10.11
CA ASP A 49 -4.35 -14.02 -9.90
C ASP A 49 -3.43 -14.41 -8.74
N ARG A 50 -2.42 -13.59 -8.45
CA ARG A 50 -1.39 -13.82 -7.41
C ARG A 50 -1.59 -12.96 -6.16
N VAL A 51 -2.21 -11.78 -6.29
CA VAL A 51 -2.45 -10.87 -5.16
C VAL A 51 -3.84 -10.25 -5.13
N GLU A 52 -4.20 -9.72 -3.96
CA GLU A 52 -5.38 -8.90 -3.70
C GLU A 52 -4.95 -7.58 -3.06
N PHE A 53 -5.54 -6.45 -3.47
CA PHE A 53 -5.29 -5.18 -2.80
C PHE A 53 -5.88 -5.19 -1.39
N ASP A 54 -5.06 -4.84 -0.38
CA ASP A 54 -5.44 -4.87 1.03
C ASP A 54 -5.65 -3.44 1.57
N ALA A 55 -4.65 -2.57 1.39
CA ALA A 55 -4.68 -1.22 1.93
C ALA A 55 -3.75 -0.27 1.17
N GLY A 56 -3.97 1.04 1.33
CA GLY A 56 -3.10 2.08 0.78
C GLY A 56 -2.87 3.21 1.78
N PHE A 57 -1.68 3.78 1.76
CA PHE A 57 -1.22 4.82 2.68
C PHE A 57 -0.45 5.89 1.92
N GLY A 58 -0.59 7.15 2.34
CA GLY A 58 0.26 8.23 1.86
C GLY A 58 1.61 8.16 2.55
N VAL A 59 2.69 8.32 1.80
CA VAL A 59 4.03 8.41 2.38
C VAL A 59 4.28 9.84 2.78
N ARG A 60 4.46 10.07 4.07
CA ARG A 60 4.94 11.34 4.60
C ARG A 60 6.45 11.28 4.63
N LEU A 61 7.11 11.70 3.56
CA LEU A 61 8.54 11.98 3.63
C LEU A 61 8.76 13.16 4.60
N ALA A 62 9.80 13.09 5.41
CA ALA A 62 10.23 14.19 6.26
C ALA A 62 10.57 15.39 5.35
N GLY A 63 9.68 16.39 5.30
CA GLY A 63 9.88 17.63 4.55
C GLY A 63 8.86 17.93 3.45
N ASP A 64 8.46 16.95 2.63
CA ASP A 64 8.17 17.31 1.21
C ASP A 64 6.81 16.93 0.60
N TYR A 65 5.84 16.40 1.34
CA TYR A 65 4.46 16.27 0.79
C TYR A 65 3.45 15.96 1.91
N PRO A 66 2.83 16.95 2.57
CA PRO A 66 1.60 16.67 3.29
C PRO A 66 0.53 16.41 2.25
N GLN A 67 0.24 15.14 2.02
CA GLN A 67 -0.83 14.71 1.10
C GLN A 67 -2.17 14.87 1.80
N THR A 68 -3.15 15.48 1.15
CA THR A 68 -4.54 15.45 1.60
C THR A 68 -5.41 14.84 0.52
N MET A 69 -6.17 13.83 0.94
CA MET A 69 -7.00 12.89 0.19
C MET A 69 -6.24 11.83 -0.62
N LEU A 70 -6.50 10.58 -0.24
CA LEU A 70 -6.17 9.38 -0.96
C LEU A 70 -7.49 8.64 -1.15
N GLY A 71 -8.04 8.69 -2.37
CA GLY A 71 -9.09 7.76 -2.75
C GLY A 71 -8.41 6.56 -3.39
N PHE A 72 -8.22 5.46 -2.67
CA PHE A 72 -7.85 4.20 -3.29
C PHE A 72 -9.11 3.55 -3.83
N ASN A 73 -9.19 3.44 -5.16
CA ASN A 73 -10.28 2.73 -5.82
C ASN A 73 -9.71 1.47 -6.46
N ASP A 74 -10.01 0.32 -5.85
CA ASP A 74 -9.68 -0.97 -6.43
C ASP A 74 -10.74 -1.39 -7.44
N LEU A 75 -10.30 -1.63 -8.67
CA LEU A 75 -11.10 -2.08 -9.79
C LEU A 75 -10.84 -3.57 -10.13
N GLY A 76 -10.31 -4.33 -9.17
CA GLY A 76 -10.05 -5.78 -9.24
C GLY A 76 -8.75 -6.16 -9.94
N ARG A 77 -8.25 -5.29 -10.84
CA ARG A 77 -6.98 -5.46 -11.57
C ARG A 77 -6.04 -4.26 -11.46
N LYS A 78 -6.55 -3.19 -10.85
CA LYS A 78 -5.91 -1.87 -10.85
C LYS A 78 -6.42 -1.06 -9.67
N VAL A 79 -5.48 -0.50 -8.93
CA VAL A 79 -5.76 0.49 -7.90
C VAL A 79 -5.52 1.86 -8.50
N LYS A 80 -6.51 2.76 -8.40
CA LYS A 80 -6.33 4.18 -8.72
C LYS A 80 -6.19 4.99 -7.46
N VAL A 81 -5.34 6.01 -7.48
CA VAL A 81 -5.17 6.95 -6.38
C VAL A 81 -4.86 8.35 -6.90
N GLY A 82 -5.65 9.32 -6.46
CA GLY A 82 -5.32 10.73 -6.60
C GLY A 82 -4.52 11.19 -5.38
N VAL A 83 -3.44 11.92 -5.62
CA VAL A 83 -2.56 12.50 -4.59
C VAL A 83 -2.48 14.00 -4.84
N MET A 84 -2.75 14.82 -3.82
CA MET A 84 -2.63 16.28 -3.93
C MET A 84 -1.65 16.84 -2.91
N ASN A 85 -0.89 17.84 -3.34
CA ASN A 85 0.02 18.59 -2.51
C ASN A 85 -0.75 19.57 -1.64
N ALA A 86 -0.84 19.32 -0.33
CA ALA A 86 -1.55 20.20 0.59
C ALA A 86 -0.65 21.26 1.25
N SER A 87 0.67 21.27 1.02
CA SER A 87 1.56 22.30 1.59
C SER A 87 1.59 23.57 0.74
N GLY A 88 1.27 23.47 -0.54
CA GLY A 88 1.54 24.54 -1.51
C GLY A 88 3.04 24.79 -1.72
N LEU A 89 3.91 23.92 -1.18
CA LEU A 89 5.35 24.00 -1.38
C LEU A 89 5.77 23.12 -2.56
N PRO A 90 6.75 23.55 -3.35
CA PRO A 90 7.50 22.71 -4.27
C PRO A 90 7.79 21.30 -3.76
N SER A 91 7.47 20.30 -4.57
CA SER A 91 7.93 18.93 -4.34
C SER A 91 8.12 18.16 -5.64
N ASN A 92 9.08 17.23 -5.61
CA ASN A 92 9.46 16.39 -6.74
C ASN A 92 8.61 15.11 -6.87
N GLY A 93 7.82 14.77 -5.84
CA GLY A 93 6.95 13.60 -5.83
C GLY A 93 7.68 12.25 -5.69
N ALA A 94 8.91 12.24 -5.17
CA ALA A 94 9.76 11.05 -5.13
C ALA A 94 9.18 9.85 -4.36
N SER A 95 8.31 10.06 -3.38
CA SER A 95 7.54 8.97 -2.78
C SER A 95 6.18 9.49 -2.41
N LEU A 96 5.14 8.85 -2.96
CA LEU A 96 3.78 9.32 -2.83
C LEU A 96 2.94 8.37 -2.00
N VAL A 97 2.86 7.10 -2.39
CA VAL A 97 1.94 6.14 -1.77
C VAL A 97 2.62 4.81 -1.52
N LYS A 98 2.18 4.14 -0.45
CA LYS A 98 2.44 2.72 -0.19
C LYS A 98 1.15 1.95 -0.39
N MET A 99 1.18 0.91 -1.19
CA MET A 99 0.09 -0.02 -1.42
C MET A 99 0.48 -1.38 -0.85
N VAL A 100 -0.42 -1.98 -0.07
CA VAL A 100 -0.25 -3.30 0.52
C VAL A 100 -1.12 -4.28 -0.24
N PHE A 101 -0.51 -5.37 -0.68
CA PHE A 101 -1.14 -6.45 -1.40
C PHE A 101 -1.03 -7.74 -0.59
N ARG A 102 -2.13 -8.47 -0.45
CA ARG A 102 -2.16 -9.80 0.16
C ARG A 102 -1.87 -10.84 -0.91
N LEU A 103 -0.96 -11.77 -0.64
CA LEU A 103 -0.66 -12.88 -1.55
C LEU A 103 -1.76 -13.94 -1.52
N LYS A 104 -2.13 -14.46 -2.69
CA LYS A 104 -3.11 -15.56 -2.85
C LYS A 104 -2.37 -16.89 -2.86
N GLY A 105 -2.60 -17.72 -1.82
CA GLY A 105 -2.05 -19.08 -1.69
C GLY A 105 -0.82 -19.18 -0.78
N GLU A 106 -0.40 -20.41 -0.47
CA GLU A 106 0.70 -20.72 0.46
C GLU A 106 2.09 -20.79 -0.21
N GLY A 107 2.24 -20.21 -1.41
CA GLY A 107 3.48 -20.29 -2.18
C GLY A 107 4.42 -19.12 -1.91
N ASP A 108 5.73 -19.39 -1.97
CA ASP A 108 6.85 -18.45 -1.96
C ASP A 108 6.88 -17.59 -3.24
N SER A 109 5.77 -16.87 -3.46
CA SER A 109 5.55 -16.05 -4.64
C SER A 109 6.34 -14.76 -4.48
N VAL A 110 7.61 -14.82 -4.86
CA VAL A 110 8.42 -13.61 -5.03
C VAL A 110 7.75 -12.74 -6.09
N LEU A 111 7.26 -11.57 -5.66
CA LEU A 111 6.86 -10.49 -6.55
C LEU A 111 8.03 -9.54 -6.73
N SER A 112 8.10 -9.00 -7.94
CA SER A 112 9.09 -8.04 -8.37
C SER A 112 8.39 -6.76 -8.83
N ALA A 113 9.15 -5.68 -8.96
CA ALA A 113 8.62 -4.43 -9.50
C ALA A 113 7.99 -4.60 -10.89
N SER A 114 8.50 -5.53 -11.71
CA SER A 114 7.98 -5.82 -13.05
C SER A 114 6.62 -6.54 -13.06
N ASP A 115 6.18 -7.12 -11.94
CA ASP A 115 4.83 -7.68 -11.83
C ASP A 115 3.76 -6.57 -11.76
N PHE A 116 4.17 -5.32 -11.53
CA PHE A 116 3.28 -4.16 -11.43
C PHE A 116 3.49 -3.22 -12.62
N GLN A 117 2.41 -2.61 -13.10
CA GLN A 117 2.48 -1.54 -14.09
C GLN A 117 1.96 -0.24 -13.48
N VAL A 118 2.76 0.82 -13.55
CA VAL A 118 2.39 2.13 -13.01
C VAL A 118 2.16 3.11 -14.15
N HIS A 119 1.01 3.78 -14.09
CA HIS A 119 0.71 4.94 -14.91
C HIS A 119 0.55 6.15 -14.02
N SER A 120 1.00 7.31 -14.49
CA SER A 120 0.89 8.58 -13.78
C SER A 120 0.45 9.70 -14.72
N SER A 121 -0.30 10.66 -14.19
CA SER A 121 -0.53 11.97 -14.78
C SER A 121 -0.28 13.02 -13.72
N CYS A 122 0.64 13.94 -13.96
CA CYS A 122 1.02 14.99 -13.01
C CYS A 122 0.47 16.34 -13.43
N PHE A 123 0.15 17.15 -12.42
CA PHE A 123 -0.38 18.49 -12.55
C PHE A 123 0.42 19.45 -11.68
N ASP A 124 0.71 20.67 -12.17
CA ASP A 124 1.31 21.73 -11.37
C ASP A 124 0.29 22.35 -10.38
N LEU A 125 0.72 23.37 -9.63
CA LEU A 125 -0.15 24.07 -8.66
C LEU A 125 -1.30 24.85 -9.33
N ASP A 126 -1.20 25.14 -10.63
CA ASP A 126 -2.24 25.79 -11.43
C ASP A 126 -3.17 24.76 -12.12
N GLY A 127 -2.95 23.47 -11.90
CA GLY A 127 -3.73 22.37 -12.48
C GLY A 127 -3.37 22.03 -13.93
N ARG A 128 -2.24 22.51 -14.46
CA ARG A 128 -1.78 22.19 -15.82
C ARG A 128 -1.01 20.89 -15.84
N SER A 129 -1.18 20.09 -16.88
CA SER A 129 -0.42 18.86 -17.05
C SER A 129 1.08 19.17 -17.19
N VAL A 130 1.88 18.47 -16.40
CA VAL A 130 3.35 18.48 -16.46
C VAL A 130 3.89 17.07 -16.65
N GLY A 131 5.05 16.96 -17.30
CA GLY A 131 5.70 15.67 -17.51
C GLY A 131 6.22 15.10 -16.19
N CYS A 132 5.91 13.84 -15.94
CA CYS A 132 6.50 13.08 -14.84
C CYS A 132 6.63 11.60 -15.20
N ARG A 133 7.65 10.94 -14.66
CA ARG A 133 7.89 9.50 -14.84
C ARG A 133 7.59 8.77 -13.54
N PRO A 134 6.70 7.78 -13.52
CA PRO A 134 6.48 6.98 -12.33
C PRO A 134 7.71 6.13 -12.04
N HIS A 135 7.95 5.87 -10.76
CA HIS A 135 8.87 4.83 -10.33
C HIS A 135 8.27 4.06 -9.17
N LEU A 136 8.71 2.81 -9.03
CA LEU A 136 8.12 1.84 -8.12
C LEU A 136 9.23 1.10 -7.40
N ILE A 137 9.03 0.91 -6.09
CA ILE A 137 9.91 0.14 -5.21
C ILE A 137 9.05 -0.92 -4.54
N VAL A 138 9.40 -2.20 -4.69
CA VAL A 138 8.81 -3.29 -3.90
C VAL A 138 9.72 -3.50 -2.70
N SER A 139 9.23 -3.16 -1.51
CA SER A 139 10.09 -3.12 -0.32
C SER A 139 10.09 -4.43 0.47
N GLU A 140 8.96 -5.15 0.53
CA GLU A 140 8.79 -6.33 1.37
C GLU A 140 7.72 -7.26 0.77
N CYS A 141 7.97 -8.57 0.73
CA CYS A 141 7.03 -9.63 0.37
C CYS A 141 7.28 -10.81 1.32
N ASN A 142 6.57 -10.83 2.46
CA ASN A 142 6.85 -11.69 3.60
C ASN A 142 5.61 -12.37 4.13
#